data_AF-A0A957C1R6-F1
#
_entry.id   AF-A0A957C1R6-F1
#
_cell.length_a   1.000
_cell.length_b   1.000
_cell.length_c   1.000
_cell.angle_alpha   90.00
_cell.angle_beta   90.00
_cell.angle_gamma   90.00
#
_symmetry.space_group_name_H-M   'P 1'
#
loop_
_entity.id
_entity.type
_entity.pdbx_description
1 polymer ?
#
loop_
_entity_poly.entity_id
_entity_poly.type
_entity_poly.pdbx_seq_one_letter_code
_entity_poly.pdbx_strand_id
1 'polypeptide(L)'
;ITTNELQWFILCIVFAIYIAMRFSLDEQLQIFTWFISLVGVLSLMAVFLFPANGIHTAGTHSGLWRGIFIQKNHLSMFSAAGAVVVIMLGDKMGRWRYFFGAILVVLTFGARSGTGILAMVAMFIVVPQLQVLRLRHQWMIGLVLILVPMALAAAIILAGNFDALLGSVGKDATLTGRTELWNASFVLIEERTALGWGWRASFAPSSPIHQMITWSAPFAHNHWIDMTLDVGMIGSFLYMVGLILFVLRALVYAQNQGTKESLFPLVFVIIIHIMVLSTQALMTLYDGLTIFYVSLTFGLAIQGTKLIKQPYRMAFRREKYQEELEDPTKYIKRRYR
;
A
#
# COMPACT_ATOMS: atom_id res chain seq x y z
N ILE A 1 -25.05 3.83 7.86
CA ILE A 1 -24.53 2.88 6.86
C ILE A 1 -25.68 2.59 5.90
N THR A 2 -25.53 2.89 4.61
CA THR A 2 -26.54 2.46 3.64
C THR A 2 -26.25 1.01 3.25
N THR A 3 -27.26 0.17 3.05
CA THR A 3 -27.10 -1.21 2.59
C THR A 3 -26.23 -1.32 1.33
N ASN A 4 -26.21 -0.27 0.51
CA ASN A 4 -25.42 -0.18 -0.71
C ASN A 4 -23.90 -0.19 -0.45
N GLU A 5 -23.43 0.45 0.60
CA GLU A 5 -22.00 0.53 0.94
C GLU A 5 -21.40 -0.86 1.19
N LEU A 6 -22.07 -1.66 2.01
CA LEU A 6 -21.63 -3.02 2.30
C LEU A 6 -21.62 -3.90 1.04
N GLN A 7 -22.61 -3.74 0.16
CA GLN A 7 -22.69 -4.49 -1.11
C GLN A 7 -21.50 -4.16 -2.02
N TRP A 8 -21.17 -2.88 -2.20
CA TRP A 8 -20.01 -2.47 -2.99
C TRP A 8 -18.71 -3.03 -2.42
N PHE A 9 -18.56 -3.04 -1.09
CA PHE A 9 -17.37 -3.60 -0.45
C PHE A 9 -17.23 -5.10 -0.74
N ILE A 10 -18.30 -5.87 -0.56
CA ILE A 10 -18.31 -7.30 -0.86
C ILE A 10 -17.96 -7.54 -2.33
N LEU A 11 -18.52 -6.77 -3.27
CA LEU A 11 -18.20 -6.87 -4.69
C LEU A 11 -16.71 -6.60 -4.97
N CYS A 12 -16.12 -5.57 -4.34
CA CYS A 12 -14.69 -5.28 -4.45
C CYS A 12 -13.83 -6.46 -3.95
N ILE A 13 -14.19 -7.07 -2.81
CA ILE A 13 -13.46 -8.23 -2.26
C ILE A 13 -13.58 -9.44 -3.19
N VAL A 14 -14.78 -9.75 -3.68
CA VAL A 14 -15.00 -10.88 -4.61
C VAL A 14 -14.20 -10.66 -5.91
N PHE A 15 -14.22 -9.43 -6.45
CA PHE A 15 -13.45 -9.09 -7.65
C PHE A 15 -11.94 -9.18 -7.42
N ALA A 16 -11.44 -8.76 -6.26
CA ALA A 16 -10.03 -8.91 -5.89
C ALA A 16 -9.60 -10.37 -5.79
N ILE A 17 -10.45 -11.23 -5.21
CA ILE A 17 -10.21 -12.68 -5.15
C ILE A 17 -10.21 -13.28 -6.56
N TYR A 18 -11.14 -12.87 -7.43
CA TYR A 18 -11.15 -13.28 -8.83
C TYR A 18 -9.82 -12.93 -9.52
N ILE A 19 -9.32 -11.70 -9.34
CA ILE A 19 -8.02 -11.29 -9.88
C ILE A 19 -6.90 -12.20 -9.36
N ALA A 20 -6.87 -12.47 -8.04
CA ALA A 20 -5.87 -13.34 -7.43
C ALA A 20 -5.85 -14.76 -7.98
N MET A 21 -7.03 -15.31 -8.29
CA MET A 21 -7.18 -16.66 -8.81
C MET A 21 -6.88 -16.74 -10.30
N ARG A 22 -7.20 -15.68 -11.07
CA ARG A 22 -7.10 -15.68 -12.53
C ARG A 22 -5.73 -15.28 -13.04
N PHE A 23 -5.07 -14.34 -12.36
CA PHE A 23 -3.84 -13.70 -12.82
C PHE A 23 -2.66 -14.00 -11.88
N SER A 24 -1.52 -14.32 -12.47
CA SER A 24 -0.23 -14.40 -11.77
C SER A 24 0.17 -13.04 -11.18
N LEU A 25 1.09 -13.04 -10.21
CA LEU A 25 1.56 -11.80 -9.57
C LEU A 25 2.19 -10.82 -10.58
N ASP A 26 2.86 -11.34 -11.63
CA ASP A 26 3.41 -10.51 -12.72
C ASP A 26 2.33 -9.91 -13.62
N GLU A 27 1.22 -10.62 -13.82
CA GLU A 27 0.06 -10.09 -14.54
C GLU A 27 -0.69 -9.07 -13.69
N GLN A 28 -0.82 -9.30 -12.38
CA GLN A 28 -1.38 -8.32 -11.45
C GLN A 28 -0.58 -7.02 -11.44
N LEU A 29 0.77 -7.09 -11.46
CA LEU A 29 1.62 -5.91 -11.62
C LEU A 29 1.37 -5.16 -12.94
N GLN A 30 1.16 -5.88 -14.05
CA GLN A 30 0.85 -5.26 -15.34
C GLN A 30 -0.53 -4.58 -15.32
N ILE A 31 -1.54 -5.24 -14.78
CA ILE A 31 -2.88 -4.65 -14.63
C ILE A 31 -2.78 -3.40 -13.76
N PHE A 32 -2.00 -3.45 -12.67
CA PHE A 32 -1.81 -2.32 -11.76
C PHE A 32 -1.11 -1.13 -12.43
N THR A 33 -0.03 -1.38 -13.16
CA THR A 33 0.73 -0.32 -13.86
C THR A 33 -0.11 0.36 -14.93
N TRP A 34 -0.91 -0.38 -15.69
CA TRP A 34 -1.87 0.19 -16.65
C TRP A 34 -3.02 0.93 -15.96
N PHE A 35 -3.57 0.38 -14.88
CA PHE A 35 -4.62 1.02 -14.08
C PHE A 35 -4.16 2.38 -13.53
N ILE A 36 -2.99 2.44 -12.90
CA ILE A 36 -2.39 3.68 -12.39
C ILE A 36 -2.20 4.68 -13.54
N SER A 37 -1.66 4.22 -14.67
CA SER A 37 -1.40 5.07 -15.83
C SER A 37 -2.69 5.67 -16.38
N LEU A 38 -3.76 4.88 -16.47
CA LEU A 38 -5.08 5.34 -16.88
C LEU A 38 -5.64 6.38 -15.90
N VAL A 39 -5.59 6.11 -14.60
CA VAL A 39 -6.03 7.06 -13.55
C VAL A 39 -5.23 8.36 -13.62
N GLY A 40 -3.93 8.28 -13.90
CA GLY A 40 -3.06 9.44 -14.12
C GLY A 40 -3.50 10.27 -15.32
N VAL A 41 -3.71 9.63 -16.49
CA VAL A 41 -4.20 10.32 -17.69
C VAL A 41 -5.55 10.98 -17.44
N LEU A 42 -6.51 10.27 -16.86
CA LEU A 42 -7.83 10.80 -16.55
C LEU A 42 -7.76 11.96 -15.55
N SER A 43 -6.86 11.90 -14.56
CA SER A 43 -6.64 12.99 -13.61
C SER A 43 -6.07 14.23 -14.28
N LEU A 44 -5.12 14.05 -15.21
CA LEU A 44 -4.54 15.16 -15.97
C LEU A 44 -5.59 15.79 -16.91
N MET A 45 -6.39 14.96 -17.58
CA MET A 45 -7.52 15.41 -18.39
C MET A 45 -8.55 16.16 -17.55
N ALA A 46 -8.88 15.68 -16.35
CA ALA A 46 -9.80 16.37 -15.45
C ALA A 46 -9.29 17.77 -15.08
N VAL A 47 -7.99 17.92 -14.84
CA VAL A 47 -7.38 19.22 -14.51
C VAL A 47 -7.49 20.21 -15.68
N PHE A 48 -7.17 19.80 -16.91
CA PHE A 48 -7.07 20.73 -18.04
C PHE A 48 -8.36 20.88 -18.85
N LEU A 49 -9.13 19.80 -19.02
CA LEU A 49 -10.35 19.81 -19.84
C LEU A 49 -11.60 20.12 -19.00
N PHE A 50 -11.57 19.80 -17.70
CA PHE A 50 -12.71 19.95 -16.79
C PHE A 50 -12.31 20.63 -15.47
N PRO A 51 -11.71 21.84 -15.49
CA PRO A 51 -11.11 22.47 -14.31
C PRO A 51 -12.09 22.66 -13.14
N ALA A 52 -13.39 22.82 -13.41
CA ALA A 52 -14.44 22.86 -12.37
C ALA A 52 -14.48 21.58 -11.51
N ASN A 53 -14.07 20.44 -12.07
CA ASN A 53 -13.99 19.15 -11.39
C ASN A 53 -12.56 18.79 -11.01
N GLY A 54 -11.57 19.07 -11.87
CA GLY A 54 -10.16 18.69 -11.65
C GLY A 54 -9.38 19.57 -10.67
N ILE A 55 -9.89 20.76 -10.34
CA ILE A 55 -9.26 21.74 -9.44
C ILE A 55 -10.23 22.05 -8.30
N HIS A 56 -9.70 22.25 -7.09
CA HIS A 56 -10.50 22.77 -5.97
C HIS A 56 -10.96 24.19 -6.27
N THR A 57 -12.27 24.43 -6.23
CA THR A 57 -12.88 25.74 -6.54
C THR A 57 -13.14 26.60 -5.30
N ALA A 58 -13.10 26.01 -4.10
CA ALA A 58 -13.41 26.70 -2.86
C ALA A 58 -12.61 26.15 -1.66
N GLY A 59 -12.59 26.92 -0.57
CA GLY A 59 -11.93 26.55 0.69
C GLY A 59 -10.41 26.74 0.68
N THR A 60 -9.75 26.21 1.73
CA THR A 60 -8.30 26.31 1.98
C THR A 60 -7.43 25.62 0.93
N HIS A 61 -8.04 24.92 -0.02
CA HIS A 61 -7.35 24.21 -1.10
C HIS A 61 -7.63 24.80 -2.49
N SER A 62 -8.31 25.95 -2.57
CA SER A 62 -8.67 26.59 -3.84
C SER A 62 -7.46 26.76 -4.77
N GLY A 63 -7.65 26.44 -6.05
CA GLY A 63 -6.61 26.49 -7.09
C GLY A 63 -5.67 25.28 -7.13
N LEU A 64 -5.79 24.32 -6.22
CA LEU A 64 -4.94 23.13 -6.18
C LEU A 64 -5.55 21.96 -6.95
N TRP A 65 -4.69 21.19 -7.64
CA TRP A 65 -5.14 20.06 -8.46
C TRP A 65 -5.62 18.92 -7.57
N ARG A 66 -6.78 18.35 -7.93
CA ARG A 66 -7.32 17.12 -7.34
C ARG A 66 -7.61 16.03 -8.36
N GLY A 67 -7.57 16.34 -9.66
CA GLY A 67 -7.82 15.35 -10.71
C GLY A 67 -9.19 14.71 -10.55
N ILE A 68 -9.26 13.39 -10.67
CA ILE A 68 -10.51 12.64 -10.42
C ILE A 68 -10.75 12.32 -8.93
N PHE A 69 -9.85 12.75 -8.03
CA PHE A 69 -9.95 12.49 -6.60
C PHE A 69 -10.74 13.57 -5.88
N ILE A 70 -11.25 13.22 -4.70
CA ILE A 70 -11.99 14.15 -3.83
C ILE A 70 -11.07 15.28 -3.36
N GLN A 71 -9.82 14.96 -2.98
CA GLN A 71 -8.88 15.90 -2.38
C GLN A 71 -7.51 15.88 -3.07
N LYS A 72 -6.78 17.01 -2.97
CA LYS A 72 -5.44 17.17 -3.55
C LYS A 72 -4.43 16.15 -3.01
N ASN A 73 -4.57 15.79 -1.73
CA ASN A 73 -3.63 14.90 -1.05
C ASN A 73 -3.73 13.48 -1.62
N HIS A 74 -4.94 13.01 -1.91
CA HIS A 74 -5.16 11.70 -2.53
C HIS A 74 -4.54 11.65 -3.92
N LEU A 75 -4.72 12.69 -4.75
CA LEU A 75 -4.06 12.79 -6.05
C LEU A 75 -2.53 12.72 -5.90
N SER A 76 -1.96 13.55 -5.03
CA SER A 76 -0.51 13.65 -4.86
C SER A 76 0.11 12.32 -4.44
N MET A 77 -0.51 11.64 -3.47
CA MET A 77 0.01 10.36 -3.00
C MET A 77 -0.19 9.24 -4.01
N PHE A 78 -1.37 9.14 -4.62
CA PHE A 78 -1.65 8.14 -5.65
C PHE A 78 -0.65 8.27 -6.80
N SER A 79 -0.45 9.49 -7.29
CA SER A 79 0.48 9.75 -8.39
C SER A 79 1.95 9.58 -7.97
N ALA A 80 2.34 9.93 -6.74
CA ALA A 80 3.68 9.69 -6.21
C ALA A 80 4.04 8.19 -6.20
N ALA A 81 3.18 7.36 -5.61
CA ALA A 81 3.37 5.92 -5.60
C ALA A 81 3.31 5.31 -7.00
N GLY A 82 2.35 5.78 -7.80
CA GLY A 82 2.18 5.36 -9.17
C GLY A 82 3.41 5.61 -10.02
N ALA A 83 4.05 6.78 -9.89
CA ALA A 83 5.26 7.13 -10.62
C ALA A 83 6.38 6.11 -10.34
N VAL A 84 6.58 5.75 -9.08
CA VAL A 84 7.61 4.76 -8.68
C VAL A 84 7.29 3.39 -9.26
N VAL A 85 6.06 2.90 -9.11
CA VAL A 85 5.66 1.58 -9.62
C VAL A 85 5.79 1.52 -11.14
N VAL A 86 5.27 2.51 -11.87
CA VAL A 86 5.30 2.53 -13.33
C VAL A 86 6.74 2.64 -13.84
N ILE A 87 7.55 3.58 -13.32
CA ILE A 87 8.91 3.80 -13.80
C ILE A 87 9.82 2.60 -13.47
N MET A 88 9.74 2.09 -12.24
CA MET A 88 10.72 1.12 -11.73
C MET A 88 10.31 -0.35 -11.93
N LEU A 89 9.01 -0.65 -12.00
CA LEU A 89 8.49 -2.02 -12.10
C LEU A 89 7.66 -2.24 -13.37
N GLY A 90 7.36 -1.19 -14.15
CA GLY A 90 6.59 -1.26 -15.40
C GLY A 90 7.41 -1.66 -16.63
N ASP A 91 8.40 -2.54 -16.49
CA ASP A 91 9.31 -2.90 -17.60
C ASP A 91 8.60 -3.44 -18.84
N LYS A 92 7.50 -4.17 -18.64
CA LYS A 92 6.67 -4.69 -19.74
C LYS A 92 5.94 -3.61 -20.55
N MET A 93 5.89 -2.37 -20.06
CA MET A 93 5.39 -1.22 -20.81
C MET A 93 6.45 -0.63 -21.77
N GLY A 94 7.69 -1.10 -21.71
CA GLY A 94 8.81 -0.57 -22.50
C GLY A 94 9.02 0.93 -22.26
N ARG A 95 9.19 1.71 -23.33
CA ARG A 95 9.42 3.16 -23.23
C ARG A 95 8.22 3.96 -22.68
N TRP A 96 7.01 3.42 -22.78
CA TRP A 96 5.79 4.09 -22.32
C TRP A 96 5.76 4.32 -20.82
N ARG A 97 6.51 3.52 -20.04
CA ARG A 97 6.62 3.72 -18.60
C ARG A 97 7.15 5.11 -18.23
N TYR A 98 8.04 5.69 -19.04
CA TYR A 98 8.59 7.02 -18.77
C TYR A 98 7.58 8.11 -19.11
N PHE A 99 6.79 7.91 -20.17
CA PHE A 99 5.70 8.83 -20.52
C PHE A 99 4.64 8.88 -19.43
N PHE A 100 4.11 7.72 -19.01
CA PHE A 100 3.11 7.68 -17.94
C PHE A 100 3.71 8.05 -16.58
N GLY A 101 4.95 7.66 -16.32
CA GLY A 101 5.70 8.09 -15.15
C GLY A 101 5.82 9.61 -15.05
N ALA A 102 6.14 10.29 -16.15
CA ALA A 102 6.22 11.75 -16.19
C ALA A 102 4.88 12.42 -15.90
N ILE A 103 3.76 11.89 -16.43
CA ILE A 103 2.41 12.37 -16.10
C ILE A 103 2.16 12.29 -14.59
N LEU A 104 2.50 11.17 -13.97
CA LEU A 104 2.31 10.95 -12.54
C LEU A 104 3.19 11.87 -11.68
N VAL A 105 4.44 12.11 -12.10
CA VAL A 105 5.32 13.10 -11.44
C VAL A 105 4.73 14.51 -11.53
N VAL A 106 4.25 14.93 -12.72
CA VAL A 106 3.61 16.23 -12.90
C VAL A 106 2.38 16.39 -12.01
N LEU A 107 1.52 15.38 -11.93
CA LEU A 107 0.36 15.39 -11.03
C LEU A 107 0.75 15.49 -9.55
N THR A 108 1.82 14.80 -9.15
CA THR A 108 2.32 14.82 -7.76
C THR A 108 2.67 16.24 -7.34
N PHE A 109 3.41 16.96 -8.17
CA PHE A 109 3.81 18.36 -7.92
C PHE A 109 2.66 19.34 -8.13
N GLY A 110 1.80 19.12 -9.14
CA GLY A 110 0.62 19.96 -9.41
C GLY A 110 -0.38 19.99 -8.26
N ALA A 111 -0.48 18.89 -7.51
CA ALA A 111 -1.30 18.82 -6.30
C ALA A 111 -0.75 19.64 -5.11
N ARG A 112 0.53 20.06 -5.15
CA ARG A 112 1.22 20.83 -4.09
C ARG A 112 0.92 20.30 -2.69
N SER A 113 1.18 19.01 -2.50
CA SER A 113 1.05 18.33 -1.20
C SER A 113 2.41 17.76 -0.80
N GLY A 114 3.04 18.35 0.22
CA GLY A 114 4.38 17.91 0.59
C GLY A 114 4.43 16.50 1.18
N THR A 115 3.32 15.94 1.68
CA THR A 115 3.28 14.51 2.08
C THR A 115 3.48 13.59 0.87
N GLY A 116 2.82 13.87 -0.25
CA GLY A 116 2.99 13.09 -1.49
C GLY A 116 4.38 13.26 -2.09
N ILE A 117 4.93 14.49 -2.08
CA ILE A 117 6.28 14.76 -2.57
C ILE A 117 7.34 14.04 -1.73
N LEU A 118 7.25 14.13 -0.39
CA LEU A 118 8.17 13.43 0.52
C LEU A 118 8.06 11.91 0.36
N ALA A 119 6.84 11.38 0.24
CA ALA A 119 6.62 9.96 -0.02
C ALA A 119 7.28 9.53 -1.34
N MET A 120 7.12 10.31 -2.42
CA MET A 120 7.74 10.04 -3.71
C MET A 120 9.27 9.95 -3.59
N VAL A 121 9.88 10.95 -2.96
CA VAL A 121 11.34 11.02 -2.76
C VAL A 121 11.82 9.81 -1.95
N ALA A 122 11.15 9.52 -0.82
CA ALA A 122 11.48 8.38 0.01
C ALA A 122 11.41 7.05 -0.76
N MET A 123 10.39 6.87 -1.59
CA MET A 123 10.22 5.65 -2.38
C MET A 123 11.25 5.53 -3.51
N PHE A 124 11.61 6.63 -4.19
CA PHE A 124 12.70 6.62 -5.18
C PHE A 124 14.07 6.32 -4.56
N ILE A 125 14.25 6.53 -3.25
CA ILE A 125 15.46 6.15 -2.52
C ILE A 125 15.40 4.68 -2.07
N VAL A 126 14.28 4.26 -1.47
CA VAL A 126 14.15 2.93 -0.85
C VAL A 126 14.04 1.82 -1.91
N VAL A 127 13.22 1.99 -2.95
CA VAL A 127 12.96 0.91 -3.92
C VAL A 127 14.22 0.43 -4.66
N PRO A 128 15.13 1.30 -5.16
CA PRO A 128 16.39 0.83 -5.74
C PRO A 128 17.27 0.10 -4.73
N GLN A 129 17.29 0.55 -3.48
CA GLN A 129 18.06 -0.13 -2.42
C GLN A 129 17.52 -1.54 -2.17
N LEU A 130 16.20 -1.75 -2.20
CA LEU A 130 15.61 -3.09 -2.09
C LEU A 130 16.04 -3.99 -3.26
N GLN A 131 16.12 -3.43 -4.47
CA GLN A 131 16.59 -4.15 -5.66
C GLN A 131 18.07 -4.55 -5.53
N VAL A 132 18.92 -3.66 -4.99
CA VAL A 132 20.36 -3.91 -4.81
C VAL A 132 20.64 -4.84 -3.63
N LEU A 133 20.03 -4.62 -2.46
CA LEU A 133 20.27 -5.39 -1.24
C LEU A 133 19.85 -6.86 -1.38
N ARG A 134 18.82 -7.12 -2.18
CA ARG A 134 18.44 -8.47 -2.59
C ARG A 134 19.60 -9.24 -3.22
N LEU A 135 20.48 -8.57 -3.95
CA LEU A 135 21.60 -9.21 -4.64
C LEU A 135 22.73 -9.64 -3.68
N ARG A 136 22.73 -9.18 -2.41
CA ARG A 136 23.84 -9.44 -1.47
C ARG A 136 23.43 -9.99 -0.11
N HIS A 137 22.46 -9.41 0.61
CA HIS A 137 22.19 -9.80 2.01
C HIS A 137 20.71 -9.66 2.39
N GLN A 138 20.03 -10.81 2.48
CA GLN A 138 18.57 -10.91 2.48
C GLN A 138 17.90 -10.50 3.81
N TRP A 139 18.60 -10.63 4.94
CA TRP A 139 18.13 -10.17 6.25
C TRP A 139 18.21 -8.64 6.42
N MET A 140 19.06 -7.98 5.62
CA MET A 140 19.24 -6.53 5.65
C MET A 140 18.06 -5.77 5.02
N ILE A 141 17.24 -6.43 4.20
CA ILE A 141 16.05 -5.81 3.58
C ILE A 141 15.05 -5.38 4.66
N GLY A 142 14.72 -6.27 5.60
CA GLY A 142 13.84 -5.94 6.72
C GLY A 142 14.46 -4.88 7.64
N LEU A 143 15.77 -4.97 7.86
CA LEU A 143 16.51 -4.01 8.68
C LEU A 143 16.51 -2.61 8.07
N VAL A 144 16.75 -2.47 6.76
CA VAL A 144 16.78 -1.19 6.05
C VAL A 144 15.38 -0.58 5.96
N LEU A 145 14.35 -1.40 5.74
CA LEU A 145 12.96 -0.93 5.71
C LEU A 145 12.47 -0.35 7.04
N ILE A 146 13.05 -0.80 8.16
CA ILE A 146 12.70 -0.32 9.50
C ILE A 146 13.64 0.80 9.93
N LEU A 147 14.96 0.59 9.82
CA LEU A 147 15.97 1.48 10.37
C LEU A 147 16.15 2.76 9.57
N VAL A 148 16.00 2.76 8.24
CA VAL A 148 16.20 3.99 7.46
C VAL A 148 15.09 5.01 7.74
N PRO A 149 13.79 4.64 7.74
CA PRO A 149 12.73 5.56 8.16
C PRO A 149 12.83 5.96 9.64
N MET A 150 13.18 5.04 10.54
CA MET A 150 13.39 5.36 11.96
C MET A 150 14.55 6.34 12.17
N ALA A 151 15.69 6.11 11.52
CA ALA A 151 16.85 6.98 11.63
C ALA A 151 16.57 8.36 11.05
N LEU A 152 15.84 8.44 9.93
CA LEU A 152 15.42 9.71 9.35
C LEU A 152 14.46 10.47 10.27
N ALA A 153 13.45 9.78 10.84
CA ALA A 153 12.53 10.38 11.81
C ALA A 153 13.26 10.83 13.08
N ALA A 154 14.16 10.01 13.62
CA ALA A 154 14.97 10.36 14.79
C ALA A 154 15.91 11.54 14.52
N ALA A 155 16.57 11.58 13.36
CA ALA A 155 17.43 12.69 12.97
C ALA A 155 16.66 14.00 12.85
N ILE A 156 15.44 13.98 12.30
CA ILE A 156 14.56 15.15 12.21
C ILE A 156 14.17 15.66 13.60
N ILE A 157 13.82 14.75 14.52
CA ILE A 157 13.44 15.10 15.90
C ILE A 157 14.66 15.64 16.68
N LEU A 158 15.81 14.95 16.59
CA LEU A 158 17.04 15.34 17.30
C LEU A 158 17.65 16.63 16.78
N ALA A 159 17.45 16.96 15.50
CA ALA A 159 17.91 18.23 14.93
C ALA A 159 17.08 19.44 15.38
N GLY A 160 16.02 19.26 16.18
CA GLY A 160 15.17 20.35 16.68
C GLY A 160 14.40 21.10 15.59
N ASN A 161 14.47 20.65 14.34
CA ASN A 161 13.88 21.31 13.18
C ASN A 161 12.49 20.76 12.84
N PHE A 162 11.82 20.06 13.75
CA PHE A 162 10.52 19.45 13.47
C PHE A 162 9.49 20.51 13.05
N ASP A 163 9.40 21.61 13.79
CA ASP A 163 8.49 22.71 13.46
C ASP A 163 8.91 23.45 12.18
N ALA A 164 10.21 23.64 11.95
CA ALA A 164 10.72 24.27 10.73
C ALA A 164 10.50 23.38 9.48
N LEU A 165 10.64 22.07 9.62
CA LEU A 165 10.39 21.08 8.57
C LEU A 165 8.89 20.99 8.27
N LEU A 166 8.05 20.94 9.31
CA LEU A 166 6.60 21.02 9.16
C LEU A 166 6.21 22.32 8.46
N GLY A 167 6.76 23.46 8.89
CA GLY A 167 6.56 24.76 8.28
C GLY A 167 6.98 24.81 6.80
N SER A 168 8.10 24.17 6.43
CA SER A 168 8.57 24.08 5.04
C SER A 168 7.61 23.32 4.10
N VAL A 169 6.77 22.45 4.68
CA VAL A 169 5.73 21.69 3.98
C VAL A 169 4.33 22.32 4.19
N GLY A 170 4.26 23.47 4.85
CA GLY A 170 3.01 24.18 5.15
C GLY A 170 2.16 23.50 6.22
N LYS A 171 2.79 22.85 7.20
CA LYS A 171 2.15 22.21 8.36
C LYS A 171 2.56 22.91 9.66
N ASP A 172 1.67 22.85 10.64
CA ASP A 172 1.89 23.32 12.01
C ASP A 172 2.11 22.15 12.98
N ALA A 173 2.57 22.46 14.20
CA ALA A 173 2.85 21.48 15.25
C ALA A 173 1.60 20.68 15.68
N THR A 174 0.39 21.22 15.46
CA THR A 174 -0.88 20.51 15.72
C THR A 174 -1.25 19.51 14.62
N LEU A 175 -0.42 19.38 13.58
CA LEU A 175 -0.69 18.59 12.38
C LEU A 175 -2.08 18.88 11.80
N THR A 176 -2.43 20.17 11.71
CA THR A 176 -3.73 20.70 11.27
C THR A 176 -4.90 20.26 12.15
N GLY A 177 -4.79 20.39 13.48
CA GLY A 177 -5.86 20.06 14.42
C GLY A 177 -6.11 18.56 14.65
N ARG A 178 -5.22 17.67 14.18
CA ARG A 178 -5.38 16.21 14.32
C ARG A 178 -5.16 15.70 15.74
N THR A 179 -4.37 16.41 16.55
CA THR A 179 -4.10 16.00 17.95
C THR A 179 -5.38 16.01 18.79
N GLU A 180 -6.23 17.04 18.67
CA GLU A 180 -7.53 17.13 19.35
C GLU A 180 -8.46 15.99 18.91
N LEU A 181 -8.52 15.75 17.60
CA LEU A 181 -9.30 14.66 17.00
C LEU A 181 -8.89 13.28 17.50
N TRP A 182 -7.58 13.02 17.65
CA TRP A 182 -7.08 11.74 18.15
C TRP A 182 -7.39 11.53 19.62
N ASN A 183 -7.27 12.57 20.44
CA ASN A 183 -7.67 12.50 21.85
C ASN A 183 -9.15 12.15 21.99
N ALA A 184 -10.03 12.80 21.23
CA ALA A 184 -11.45 12.45 21.20
C ALA A 184 -11.69 11.01 20.70
N SER A 185 -10.94 10.59 19.69
CA SER A 185 -11.01 9.22 19.17
C SER A 185 -10.60 8.17 20.21
N PHE A 186 -9.59 8.46 21.04
CA PHE A 186 -9.16 7.55 22.10
C PHE A 186 -10.22 7.38 23.19
N VAL A 187 -10.94 8.44 23.55
CA VAL A 187 -12.11 8.34 24.46
C VAL A 187 -13.15 7.37 23.90
N LEU A 188 -13.49 7.47 22.61
CA LEU A 188 -14.41 6.51 21.98
C LEU A 188 -13.84 5.08 21.96
N ILE A 189 -12.54 4.90 21.71
CA ILE A 189 -11.90 3.57 21.74
C ILE A 189 -11.99 2.94 23.14
N GLU A 190 -11.84 3.74 24.20
CA GLU A 190 -11.96 3.27 25.59
C GLU A 190 -13.39 2.80 25.92
N GLU A 191 -14.42 3.47 25.39
CA GLU A 191 -15.81 3.05 25.59
C GLU A 191 -16.14 1.68 24.96
N ARG A 192 -15.50 1.32 23.84
CA ARG A 192 -15.75 0.06 23.10
C ARG A 192 -14.47 -0.61 22.60
N THR A 193 -13.58 -0.96 23.51
CA THR A 193 -12.21 -1.40 23.17
C THR A 193 -12.13 -2.69 22.35
N ALA A 194 -12.93 -3.72 22.68
CA ALA A 194 -12.75 -5.05 22.09
C ALA A 194 -13.19 -5.14 20.62
N LEU A 195 -14.43 -4.71 20.33
CA LEU A 195 -15.07 -4.83 19.02
C LEU A 195 -15.31 -3.49 18.30
N GLY A 196 -14.99 -2.37 18.94
CA GLY A 196 -15.22 -1.05 18.38
C GLY A 196 -16.69 -0.64 18.37
N TRP A 197 -16.96 0.45 17.68
CA TRP A 197 -18.28 1.04 17.48
C TRP A 197 -19.02 0.45 16.28
N GLY A 198 -18.33 -0.33 15.45
CA GLY A 198 -18.83 -0.79 14.18
C GLY A 198 -18.48 0.19 13.05
N TRP A 199 -18.44 -0.35 11.83
CA TRP A 199 -18.00 0.34 10.63
C TRP A 199 -18.62 1.73 10.46
N ARG A 200 -17.77 2.78 10.52
CA ARG A 200 -18.10 4.20 10.36
C ARG A 200 -19.06 4.77 11.40
N ALA A 201 -19.38 4.04 12.46
CA ALA A 201 -20.30 4.52 13.48
C ALA A 201 -19.71 5.68 14.30
N SER A 202 -18.39 5.65 14.57
CA SER A 202 -17.70 6.66 15.37
C SER A 202 -17.66 8.05 14.75
N PHE A 203 -17.93 8.19 13.45
CA PHE A 203 -18.00 9.48 12.75
C PHE A 203 -19.38 9.76 12.15
N ALA A 204 -20.39 8.93 12.45
CA ALA A 204 -21.76 9.18 12.04
C ALA A 204 -22.25 10.55 12.59
N PRO A 205 -23.22 11.22 11.95
CA PRO A 205 -23.70 12.53 12.40
C PRO A 205 -24.17 12.56 13.86
N SER A 206 -24.64 11.43 14.39
CA SER A 206 -25.08 11.28 15.78
C SER A 206 -23.96 10.89 16.76
N SER A 207 -22.72 10.79 16.30
CA SER A 207 -21.59 10.36 17.13
C SER A 207 -21.22 11.43 18.17
N PRO A 208 -20.90 11.04 19.42
CA PRO A 208 -20.45 11.97 20.45
C PRO A 208 -19.14 12.69 20.09
N ILE A 209 -18.35 12.15 19.15
CA ILE A 209 -17.07 12.77 18.74
C ILE A 209 -17.24 14.20 18.25
N HIS A 210 -18.36 14.53 17.60
CA HIS A 210 -18.64 15.87 17.06
C HIS A 210 -18.88 16.92 18.15
N GLN A 211 -19.12 16.50 19.39
CA GLN A 211 -19.21 17.40 20.56
C GLN A 211 -17.86 17.62 21.23
N MET A 212 -16.85 16.80 20.90
CA MET A 212 -15.51 16.83 21.49
C MET A 212 -14.49 17.58 20.62
N ILE A 213 -14.85 17.92 19.38
CA ILE A 213 -13.96 18.58 18.42
C ILE A 213 -14.60 19.87 17.87
N THR A 214 -13.76 20.86 17.57
CA THR A 214 -14.19 22.19 17.09
C THR A 214 -14.59 22.25 15.61
N TRP A 215 -14.40 21.17 14.85
CA TRP A 215 -14.66 21.11 13.40
C TRP A 215 -15.23 19.75 13.00
N SER A 216 -15.97 19.70 11.89
CA SER A 216 -16.55 18.43 11.43
C SER A 216 -15.51 17.58 10.70
N ALA A 217 -15.04 16.52 11.39
CA ALA A 217 -14.15 15.53 10.81
C ALA A 217 -14.95 14.32 10.28
N PRO A 218 -14.75 13.91 9.02
CA PRO A 218 -15.43 12.73 8.48
C PRO A 218 -14.79 11.40 8.91
N PHE A 219 -13.58 11.43 9.47
CA PHE A 219 -12.78 10.29 9.93
C PHE A 219 -11.56 10.77 10.74
N ALA A 220 -10.82 9.87 11.40
CA ALA A 220 -9.69 10.20 12.29
C ALA A 220 -8.42 10.63 11.57
N HIS A 221 -8.39 10.54 10.24
CA HIS A 221 -7.23 10.80 9.38
C HIS A 221 -5.99 9.95 9.74
N ASN A 222 -6.22 8.80 10.36
CA ASN A 222 -5.22 7.82 10.73
C ASN A 222 -5.89 6.44 10.68
N HIS A 223 -5.42 5.59 9.77
CA HIS A 223 -6.02 4.28 9.56
C HIS A 223 -6.07 3.40 10.80
N TRP A 224 -5.04 3.42 11.65
CA TRP A 224 -5.01 2.57 12.84
C TRP A 224 -6.07 3.00 13.84
N ILE A 225 -6.27 4.30 14.01
CA ILE A 225 -7.34 4.85 14.86
C ILE A 225 -8.71 4.54 14.24
N ASP A 226 -8.91 4.84 12.96
CA ASP A 226 -10.17 4.55 12.24
C ASP A 226 -10.53 3.05 12.32
N MET A 227 -9.55 2.16 12.08
CA MET A 227 -9.76 0.71 12.16
C MET A 227 -10.08 0.26 13.59
N THR A 228 -9.41 0.82 14.60
CA THR A 228 -9.67 0.46 16.00
C THR A 228 -11.05 0.93 16.43
N LEU A 229 -11.49 2.10 15.97
CA LEU A 229 -12.86 2.57 16.14
C LEU A 229 -13.89 1.67 15.45
N ASP A 230 -13.61 1.21 14.23
CA ASP A 230 -14.54 0.42 13.43
C ASP A 230 -14.68 -1.05 13.90
N VAL A 231 -13.57 -1.73 14.20
CA VAL A 231 -13.53 -3.18 14.48
C VAL A 231 -12.91 -3.54 15.83
N GLY A 232 -12.51 -2.55 16.61
CA GLY A 232 -11.90 -2.74 17.92
C GLY A 232 -10.46 -3.26 17.87
N MET A 233 -9.90 -3.47 19.05
CA MET A 233 -8.56 -4.01 19.24
C MET A 233 -8.43 -5.44 18.68
N ILE A 234 -9.50 -6.25 18.75
CA ILE A 234 -9.48 -7.62 18.22
C ILE A 234 -9.35 -7.59 16.69
N GLY A 235 -10.20 -6.82 16.00
CA GLY A 235 -10.11 -6.69 14.54
C GLY A 235 -8.79 -6.07 14.09
N SER A 236 -8.30 -5.07 14.82
CA SER A 236 -7.01 -4.43 14.55
C SER A 236 -5.83 -5.38 14.72
N PHE A 237 -5.87 -6.24 15.73
CA PHE A 237 -4.88 -7.29 15.93
C PHE A 237 -4.90 -8.32 14.79
N LEU A 238 -6.08 -8.77 14.37
CA LEU A 238 -6.21 -9.70 13.24
C LEU A 238 -5.69 -9.09 11.94
N TYR A 239 -5.95 -7.80 11.70
CA TYR A 239 -5.38 -7.07 10.57
C TYR A 239 -3.84 -7.02 10.64
N MET A 240 -3.28 -6.70 11.81
CA MET A 240 -1.83 -6.69 12.02
C MET A 240 -1.20 -8.07 11.74
N VAL A 241 -1.82 -9.16 12.21
CA VAL A 241 -1.36 -10.52 11.90
C VAL A 241 -1.42 -10.78 10.40
N GLY A 242 -2.51 -10.39 9.73
CA GLY A 242 -2.66 -10.50 8.28
C GLY A 242 -1.56 -9.75 7.52
N LEU A 243 -1.22 -8.54 7.96
CA LEU A 243 -0.15 -7.72 7.41
C LEU A 243 1.23 -8.38 7.59
N ILE A 244 1.53 -8.89 8.79
CA ILE A 244 2.79 -9.60 9.05
C ILE A 244 2.89 -10.82 8.12
N LEU A 245 1.83 -11.62 8.01
CA LEU A 245 1.79 -12.77 7.10
C LEU A 245 1.96 -12.36 5.63
N PHE A 246 1.36 -11.23 5.22
CA PHE A 246 1.57 -10.67 3.89
C PHE A 246 3.04 -10.37 3.64
N VAL A 247 3.69 -9.64 4.53
CA VAL A 247 5.11 -9.26 4.40
C VAL A 247 6.00 -10.49 4.37
N LEU A 248 5.79 -11.46 5.25
CA LEU A 248 6.56 -12.70 5.28
C LEU A 248 6.40 -13.50 3.97
N ARG A 249 5.18 -13.63 3.45
CA ARG A 249 4.93 -14.31 2.16
C ARG A 249 5.54 -13.54 0.99
N ALA A 250 5.46 -12.21 1.01
CA ALA A 250 6.05 -11.35 -0.01
C ALA A 250 7.58 -11.46 -0.02
N LEU A 251 8.22 -11.55 1.16
CA LEU A 251 9.67 -11.79 1.28
C LEU A 251 10.05 -13.17 0.70
N VAL A 252 9.34 -14.24 1.08
CA VAL A 252 9.59 -15.59 0.56
C VAL A 252 9.37 -15.65 -0.95
N TYR A 253 8.31 -15.01 -1.45
CA TYR A 253 8.03 -14.92 -2.88
C TYR A 253 9.15 -14.16 -3.62
N ALA A 254 9.56 -13.02 -3.07
CA ALA A 254 10.65 -12.24 -3.62
C ALA A 254 11.93 -13.08 -3.70
N GLN A 255 12.29 -13.79 -2.63
CA GLN A 255 13.45 -14.66 -2.57
C GLN A 255 13.39 -15.77 -3.65
N ASN A 256 12.27 -16.47 -3.75
CA ASN A 256 12.15 -17.64 -4.63
C ASN A 256 12.15 -17.31 -6.12
N GLN A 257 11.61 -16.15 -6.54
CA GLN A 257 11.49 -15.84 -7.97
C GLN A 257 12.75 -15.26 -8.60
N GLY A 258 13.66 -14.64 -7.84
CA GLY A 258 14.88 -14.05 -8.42
C GLY A 258 14.70 -12.79 -9.31
N THR A 259 13.47 -12.38 -9.68
CA THR A 259 13.20 -11.22 -10.55
C THR A 259 12.91 -9.90 -9.82
N LYS A 260 13.22 -8.74 -10.43
CA LYS A 260 12.92 -7.42 -9.83
C LYS A 260 11.42 -7.19 -9.60
N GLU A 261 10.58 -7.73 -10.49
CA GLU A 261 9.12 -7.65 -10.44
C GLU A 261 8.57 -8.37 -9.21
N SER A 262 9.26 -9.38 -8.69
CA SER A 262 8.83 -10.10 -7.50
C SER A 262 8.92 -9.27 -6.20
N LEU A 263 9.55 -8.10 -6.25
CA LEU A 263 9.50 -7.11 -5.15
C LEU A 263 8.19 -6.33 -5.12
N PHE A 264 7.36 -6.41 -6.17
CA PHE A 264 6.13 -5.62 -6.27
C PHE A 264 5.24 -5.71 -5.01
N PRO A 265 4.97 -6.89 -4.41
CA PRO A 265 4.14 -6.94 -3.21
C PRO A 265 4.77 -6.20 -2.02
N LEU A 266 6.09 -6.21 -1.87
CA LEU A 266 6.81 -5.47 -0.82
C LEU A 266 6.75 -3.96 -1.07
N VAL A 267 7.00 -3.54 -2.30
CA VAL A 267 6.89 -2.12 -2.69
C VAL A 267 5.46 -1.61 -2.49
N PHE A 268 4.48 -2.43 -2.88
CA PHE A 268 3.07 -2.12 -2.76
C PHE A 268 2.62 -1.97 -1.30
N VAL A 269 3.05 -2.85 -0.39
CA VAL A 269 2.70 -2.70 1.03
C VAL A 269 3.35 -1.48 1.66
N ILE A 270 4.58 -1.13 1.28
CA ILE A 270 5.23 0.12 1.72
C ILE A 270 4.44 1.33 1.23
N ILE A 271 4.07 1.36 -0.05
CA ILE A 271 3.22 2.39 -0.66
C ILE A 271 1.93 2.55 0.14
N ILE A 272 1.21 1.44 0.36
CA ILE A 272 -0.06 1.46 1.08
C ILE A 272 0.14 2.02 2.48
N HIS A 273 1.16 1.59 3.23
CA HIS A 273 1.34 2.07 4.60
C HIS A 273 1.71 3.54 4.66
N ILE A 274 2.54 4.03 3.74
CA ILE A 274 2.85 5.46 3.64
C ILE A 274 1.57 6.27 3.35
N MET A 275 0.73 5.79 2.44
CA MET A 275 -0.56 6.42 2.11
C MET A 275 -1.55 6.41 3.29
N VAL A 276 -1.64 5.26 3.95
CA VAL A 276 -2.62 4.95 5.01
C VAL A 276 -2.27 5.64 6.34
N LEU A 277 -0.98 5.83 6.63
CA LEU A 277 -0.51 6.63 7.75
C LEU A 277 -0.78 8.13 7.56
N SER A 278 -0.83 8.61 6.32
CA SER A 278 -0.94 10.04 6.00
C SER A 278 -2.35 10.48 5.64
N THR A 279 -3.16 9.58 5.06
CA THR A 279 -4.55 9.80 4.65
C THR A 279 -5.39 8.54 4.74
N GLN A 280 -6.48 8.65 5.51
CA GLN A 280 -7.68 7.81 5.57
C GLN A 280 -7.46 6.28 5.68
N ALA A 281 -8.36 5.58 6.37
CA ALA A 281 -8.33 4.13 6.42
C ALA A 281 -8.43 3.48 5.02
N LEU A 282 -7.51 2.56 4.70
CA LEU A 282 -7.53 1.74 3.47
C LEU A 282 -8.92 1.12 3.23
N MET A 283 -9.55 0.69 4.33
CA MET A 283 -10.88 0.10 4.40
C MET A 283 -12.01 1.04 3.97
N THR A 284 -11.84 2.35 4.06
CA THR A 284 -12.92 3.32 3.78
C THR A 284 -13.04 3.72 2.30
N LEU A 285 -12.18 3.17 1.44
CA LEU A 285 -12.21 3.45 0.02
C LEU A 285 -12.55 2.18 -0.75
N TYR A 286 -13.67 2.23 -1.46
CA TYR A 286 -13.99 1.39 -2.62
C TYR A 286 -13.01 1.68 -3.77
N ASP A 287 -11.71 1.65 -3.50
CA ASP A 287 -10.68 2.06 -4.43
C ASP A 287 -9.92 0.85 -5.00
N GLY A 288 -9.23 1.11 -6.11
CA GLY A 288 -8.38 0.11 -6.73
C GLY A 288 -7.31 -0.43 -5.78
N LEU A 289 -6.82 0.37 -4.83
CA LEU A 289 -5.75 -0.04 -3.92
C LEU A 289 -6.19 -1.17 -2.98
N THR A 290 -7.41 -1.11 -2.44
CA THR A 290 -7.96 -2.22 -1.66
C THR A 290 -8.09 -3.50 -2.49
N ILE A 291 -8.55 -3.37 -3.74
CA ILE A 291 -8.65 -4.51 -4.67
C ILE A 291 -7.27 -5.16 -4.88
N PHE A 292 -6.23 -4.36 -5.12
CA PHE A 292 -4.87 -4.87 -5.31
C PHE A 292 -4.26 -5.43 -4.02
N TYR A 293 -4.52 -4.84 -2.86
CA TYR A 293 -4.06 -5.40 -1.58
C TYR A 293 -4.62 -6.79 -1.33
N VAL A 294 -5.93 -6.95 -1.51
CA VAL A 294 -6.59 -8.23 -1.34
C VAL A 294 -6.12 -9.21 -2.42
N SER A 295 -6.00 -8.78 -3.68
CA SER A 295 -5.56 -9.67 -4.77
C SER A 295 -4.15 -10.20 -4.55
N LEU A 296 -3.22 -9.35 -4.11
CA LEU A 296 -1.84 -9.72 -3.79
C LEU A 296 -1.77 -10.63 -2.56
N THR A 297 -2.58 -10.37 -1.54
CA THR A 297 -2.64 -11.20 -0.33
C THR A 297 -3.03 -12.64 -0.68
N PHE A 298 -4.11 -12.81 -1.44
CA PHE A 298 -4.56 -14.13 -1.90
C PHE A 298 -3.61 -14.75 -2.93
N GLY A 299 -3.06 -13.95 -3.85
CA GLY A 299 -2.09 -14.41 -4.84
C GLY A 299 -0.83 -14.98 -4.21
N LEU A 300 -0.28 -14.30 -3.20
CA LEU A 300 0.86 -14.78 -2.41
C LEU A 300 0.53 -16.06 -1.62
N ALA A 301 -0.68 -16.15 -1.05
CA ALA A 301 -1.11 -17.37 -0.35
C ALA A 301 -1.21 -18.58 -1.31
N ILE A 302 -1.80 -18.38 -2.50
CA ILE A 302 -1.87 -19.40 -3.55
C ILE A 302 -0.48 -19.82 -4.00
N GLN A 303 0.44 -18.86 -4.20
CA GLN A 303 1.82 -19.16 -4.59
C GLN A 303 2.57 -19.94 -3.49
N GLY A 304 2.38 -19.57 -2.22
CA GLY A 304 2.96 -20.25 -1.06
C GLY A 304 2.57 -21.73 -0.99
N THR A 305 1.29 -22.07 -1.26
CA THR A 305 0.86 -23.48 -1.29
C THR A 305 1.48 -24.29 -2.42
N LYS A 306 1.76 -23.66 -3.59
CA LYS A 306 2.50 -24.30 -4.68
C LYS A 306 3.97 -24.55 -4.28
N LEU A 307 4.58 -23.60 -3.58
CA LEU A 307 5.95 -23.69 -3.10
C LEU A 307 6.12 -24.72 -1.98
N ILE A 308 5.14 -25.00 -1.13
CA ILE A 308 5.21 -26.07 -0.13
C ILE A 308 5.15 -27.47 -0.78
N LYS A 309 4.47 -27.60 -1.93
CA LYS A 309 4.36 -28.89 -2.66
C LYS A 309 5.61 -29.25 -3.48
N GLN A 310 6.44 -28.27 -3.86
CA GLN A 310 7.65 -28.50 -4.66
C GLN A 310 8.90 -29.02 -3.92
N PRO A 311 9.22 -28.67 -2.66
CA PRO A 311 10.41 -29.17 -1.97
C PRO A 311 10.38 -30.68 -1.80
N TYR A 312 9.20 -31.30 -1.65
CA TYR A 312 9.07 -32.76 -1.64
C TYR A 312 9.52 -33.38 -2.97
N ARG A 313 9.19 -32.76 -4.12
CA ARG A 313 9.63 -33.25 -5.44
C ARG A 313 11.11 -33.01 -5.70
N MET A 314 11.70 -31.93 -5.20
CA MET A 314 13.13 -31.65 -5.38
C MET A 314 14.02 -32.46 -4.42
N ALA A 315 13.60 -32.65 -3.17
CA ALA A 315 14.27 -33.52 -2.21
C ALA A 315 14.24 -34.99 -2.68
N PHE A 316 13.07 -35.48 -3.09
CA PHE A 316 12.92 -36.82 -3.68
C PHE A 316 13.76 -37.00 -4.96
N ARG A 317 13.85 -35.96 -5.80
CA ARG A 317 14.68 -36.01 -7.01
C ARG A 317 16.17 -35.98 -6.66
N ARG A 318 16.60 -35.23 -5.63
CA ARG A 318 18.00 -35.24 -5.15
C ARG A 318 18.40 -36.58 -4.51
N GLU A 319 17.56 -37.15 -3.65
CA GLU A 319 17.78 -38.50 -3.10
C GLU A 319 17.87 -39.53 -4.22
N LYS A 320 16.95 -39.49 -5.18
CA LYS A 320 16.96 -40.41 -6.32
C LYS A 320 18.21 -40.25 -7.19
N TYR A 321 18.67 -39.03 -7.44
CA TYR A 321 19.92 -38.79 -8.17
C TYR A 321 21.15 -39.23 -7.39
N GLN A 322 21.16 -39.09 -6.06
CA GLN A 322 22.25 -39.62 -5.22
C GLN A 322 22.25 -41.15 -5.19
N GLU A 323 21.08 -41.78 -5.08
CA GLU A 323 20.94 -43.26 -5.16
C GLU A 323 21.41 -43.81 -6.51
N GLU A 324 21.16 -43.08 -7.61
CA GLU A 324 21.60 -43.44 -8.96
C GLU A 324 23.11 -43.20 -9.18
N LEU A 325 23.74 -42.29 -8.42
CA LEU A 325 25.19 -42.07 -8.42
C LEU A 325 25.94 -43.11 -7.57
N GLU A 326 25.35 -43.55 -6.46
CA GLU A 326 25.94 -44.55 -5.55
C GLU A 326 25.80 -45.99 -6.07
N ASP A 327 24.71 -46.32 -6.79
CA ASP A 327 24.52 -47.62 -7.43
C ASP A 327 23.92 -47.49 -8.85
N PRO A 328 24.77 -47.35 -9.88
CA PRO A 328 24.34 -47.22 -11.27
C PRO A 328 23.54 -48.43 -11.78
N THR A 329 23.66 -49.61 -11.16
CA THR A 329 22.97 -50.82 -11.62
C THR A 329 21.47 -50.80 -11.32
N LYS A 330 21.02 -50.04 -10.31
CA LYS A 330 19.59 -49.80 -10.04
C LYS A 330 18.90 -49.02 -11.15
N TYR A 331 19.60 -48.08 -11.78
CA TYR A 331 19.08 -47.29 -12.91
C TYR A 331 18.86 -48.17 -14.14
N ILE A 332 19.84 -49.02 -14.46
CA ILE A 332 19.80 -49.93 -15.61
C ILE A 332 18.67 -50.96 -15.45
N LYS A 333 18.48 -51.56 -14.26
CA LYS A 333 17.38 -52.51 -14.01
C LYS A 333 15.98 -51.91 -14.14
N ARG A 334 15.81 -50.59 -13.90
CA ARG A 334 14.51 -49.90 -14.02
C ARG A 334 14.18 -49.47 -15.45
N ARG A 335 15.19 -49.25 -16.31
CA ARG A 335 14.98 -48.78 -17.68
C ARG A 335 14.65 -49.90 -18.67
N TYR A 336 14.90 -51.15 -18.29
CA TYR A 336 14.66 -52.35 -19.09
C TYR A 336 13.53 -53.25 -18.53
N ARG A 337 12.64 -52.69 -17.70
CA ARG A 337 11.35 -53.28 -17.30
C ARG A 337 10.22 -52.37 -17.76
#